data_AF-A0A2H9R3S2-F1
#
_entry.id   AF-A0A2H9R3S2-F1
#
_cell.length_a   1.000
_cell.length_b   1.000
_cell.length_c   1.000
_cell.angle_alpha   90.00
_cell.angle_beta   90.00
_cell.angle_gamma   90.00
#
_symmetry.space_group_name_H-M   'P 1'
#
loop_
_entity.id
_entity.type
_entity.pdbx_description
1 polymer ?
#
loop_
_entity_poly.entity_id
_entity_poly.type
_entity_poly.pdbx_seq_one_letter_code
_entity_poly.pdbx_strand_id
1 'polypeptide(L)'
;MKDFLLKVWKIILIFILIYSIQHLIRDILSDILGIHNNFTEFLHRESSYANWCKEFCKWMTFPIEIFYILSSIYLLKKNKFGLLGWGMIIIIIPVLLQYLDFIIK
;
A
#
# COMPACT_ATOMS: atom_id res chain seq x y z
N MET A 1 17.76 19.99 -12.02
CA MET A 1 16.39 19.46 -12.23
C MET A 1 16.29 17.95 -11.98
N LYS A 2 17.18 17.12 -12.57
CA LYS A 2 17.21 15.66 -12.33
C LYS A 2 17.42 15.28 -10.86
N ASP A 3 18.31 15.98 -10.15
CA ASP A 3 18.59 15.66 -8.73
C ASP A 3 17.44 16.02 -7.79
N PHE A 4 16.71 17.09 -8.09
CA PHE A 4 15.52 17.48 -7.33
C PHE A 4 14.41 16.43 -7.50
N LEU A 5 14.13 16.02 -8.74
CA LEU A 5 13.15 14.96 -9.03
C LEU A 5 13.52 13.63 -8.36
N LEU A 6 14.81 13.28 -8.35
CA LEU A 6 15.29 12.08 -7.67
C LEU A 6 15.09 12.16 -6.15
N LYS A 7 15.33 13.32 -5.54
CA LYS A 7 15.08 13.55 -4.10
C LYS A 7 13.59 13.41 -3.77
N VAL A 8 12.73 14.08 -4.54
CA VAL A 8 11.26 13.98 -4.36
C VAL A 8 10.80 12.53 -4.49
N TRP A 9 11.28 11.82 -5.51
CA TRP A 9 10.92 10.41 -5.72
C TRP A 9 11.34 9.51 -4.54
N LYS A 10 12.54 9.72 -3.98
CA LYS A 10 12.97 8.98 -2.80
C LYS A 10 12.06 9.21 -1.60
N ILE A 11 11.63 10.45 -1.38
CA ILE A 11 10.71 10.79 -0.29
C ILE A 11 9.38 10.05 -0.50
N ILE A 12 8.84 10.06 -1.72
CA ILE A 12 7.62 9.33 -2.07
C ILE A 12 7.79 7.82 -1.81
N LEU A 13 8.90 7.22 -2.26
CA LEU A 13 9.18 5.80 -2.03
C LEU A 13 9.32 5.45 -0.54
N ILE A 14 9.94 6.32 0.25
CA ILE A 14 10.03 6.12 1.71
C ILE A 14 8.64 6.15 2.33
N PHE A 15 7.79 7.09 1.91
CA PHE A 15 6.40 7.16 2.38
C PHE A 15 5.61 5.90 2.01
N ILE A 16 5.68 5.47 0.74
CA ILE A 16 5.05 4.22 0.27
C ILE A 16 5.56 3.02 1.08
N LEU A 17 6.88 2.93 1.30
CA LEU A 17 7.46 1.83 2.06
C LEU A 17 6.95 1.77 3.50
N ILE A 18 6.94 2.91 4.20
CA ILE A 18 6.45 2.99 5.59
C ILE A 18 4.96 2.64 5.64
N TYR A 19 4.17 3.21 4.73
CA TYR A 19 2.74 2.94 4.64
C TYR A 19 2.47 1.45 4.38
N SER A 20 3.13 0.85 3.39
CA SER A 20 2.93 -0.56 3.07
C SER A 20 3.35 -1.51 4.18
N ILE A 21 4.44 -1.20 4.91
CA ILE A 21 4.82 -1.97 6.09
C ILE A 21 3.75 -1.85 7.17
N GLN A 22 3.29 -0.64 7.47
CA GLN A 22 2.27 -0.41 8.49
C GLN A 22 0.94 -1.09 8.11
N HIS A 23 0.52 -0.99 6.85
CA HIS A 23 -0.70 -1.62 6.33
C HIS A 23 -0.62 -3.15 6.41
N LEU A 24 0.51 -3.75 6.01
CA LEU A 24 0.70 -5.19 6.10
C LEU A 24 0.70 -5.69 7.55
N ILE A 25 1.39 -4.99 8.45
CA ILE A 25 1.39 -5.34 9.89
C ILE A 25 -0.02 -5.25 10.45
N ARG A 26 -0.73 -4.16 10.11
CA ARG A 26 -2.11 -3.94 10.54
C ARG A 26 -3.02 -5.07 10.08
N ASP A 27 -3.02 -5.42 8.79
CA ASP A 27 -3.88 -6.48 8.24
C ASP A 27 -3.55 -7.86 8.84
N ILE A 28 -2.28 -8.15 9.13
CA ILE A 28 -1.90 -9.37 9.85
C ILE A 28 -2.49 -9.36 11.27
N LEU A 29 -2.37 -8.26 12.00
CA LEU A 29 -2.86 -8.16 13.36
C LEU A 29 -4.38 -8.22 13.43
N SER A 30 -5.11 -7.48 12.59
CA SER A 30 -6.58 -7.44 12.61
C SER A 30 -7.20 -8.63 11.87
N ASP A 31 -6.94 -8.80 10.58
CA ASP A 31 -7.68 -9.74 9.72
C ASP A 31 -7.22 -11.20 9.87
N ILE A 32 -5.98 -11.44 10.33
CA ILE A 32 -5.45 -12.80 10.55
C ILE A 32 -5.47 -13.18 12.03
N LEU A 33 -5.01 -12.29 12.91
CA LEU A 33 -4.84 -12.58 14.33
C LEU A 33 -6.02 -12.09 15.21
N GLY A 34 -6.96 -11.31 14.67
CA GLY A 34 -8.13 -10.83 15.41
C GLY A 34 -7.80 -9.81 16.52
N ILE A 35 -6.68 -9.12 16.41
CA ILE A 35 -6.22 -8.11 17.38
C ILE A 35 -6.77 -6.75 16.97
N HIS A 36 -7.71 -6.23 17.77
CA HIS A 36 -8.35 -4.93 17.57
C HIS A 36 -7.89 -3.94 18.65
N ASN A 37 -7.32 -2.82 18.22
CA ASN A 37 -6.88 -1.69 19.04
C ASN A 37 -6.78 -0.42 18.18
N ASN A 38 -6.53 0.74 18.79
CA ASN A 38 -6.45 2.02 18.06
C ASN A 38 -5.43 2.02 16.91
N PHE A 39 -4.35 1.23 16.97
CA PHE A 39 -3.39 1.11 15.88
C PHE A 39 -3.92 0.21 14.76
N THR A 40 -4.55 -0.92 15.10
CA THR A 40 -5.09 -1.88 14.12
C THR A 40 -6.41 -1.42 13.50
N GLU A 41 -7.15 -0.54 14.16
CA GLU A 41 -8.39 0.07 13.66
C GLU A 41 -8.14 1.36 12.86
N PHE A 42 -6.97 1.99 13.01
CA PHE A 42 -6.64 3.21 12.28
C PHE A 42 -6.57 2.95 10.78
N LEU A 43 -7.48 3.58 10.04
CA LEU A 43 -7.66 3.40 8.59
C LEU A 43 -7.94 1.94 8.18
N HIS A 44 -8.30 1.07 9.13
CA HIS A 44 -8.73 -0.29 8.82
C HIS A 44 -10.18 -0.25 8.38
N ARG A 45 -10.45 -0.91 7.26
CA ARG A 45 -11.81 -1.20 6.83
C ARG A 45 -11.92 -2.70 6.86
N GLU A 46 -12.91 -3.20 7.57
CA GLU A 46 -13.14 -4.64 7.58
C GLU A 46 -13.29 -5.13 6.14
N SER A 47 -12.45 -6.13 5.83
CA SER A 47 -12.43 -6.87 4.57
C SER A 47 -13.82 -7.35 4.13
N SER A 48 -14.77 -7.45 5.07
CA SER A 48 -16.16 -7.87 4.90
C SER A 48 -17.04 -6.94 4.04
N TYR A 49 -16.57 -5.77 3.60
CA TYR A 49 -17.42 -4.85 2.79
C TYR A 49 -17.74 -5.38 1.38
N ALA A 50 -16.96 -6.36 0.87
CA ALA A 50 -17.14 -6.96 -0.44
C ALA A 50 -17.65 -8.42 -0.30
N ASN A 51 -18.97 -8.61 -0.42
CA ASN A 51 -19.59 -9.93 -0.32
C ASN A 51 -19.01 -10.98 -1.29
N TRP A 52 -18.48 -10.55 -2.44
CA TRP A 52 -17.91 -11.44 -3.46
C TRP A 52 -16.54 -12.01 -3.08
N CYS A 53 -15.79 -11.38 -2.18
CA CYS A 53 -14.48 -11.87 -1.75
C CYS A 53 -14.42 -12.34 -0.30
N LYS A 54 -15.54 -12.39 0.44
CA LYS A 54 -15.56 -12.53 1.91
C LYS A 54 -14.58 -13.55 2.51
N GLU A 55 -14.39 -14.70 1.86
CA GLU A 55 -13.46 -15.76 2.32
C GLU A 55 -11.98 -15.44 2.08
N PHE A 56 -11.67 -14.66 1.04
CA PHE A 56 -10.30 -14.36 0.60
C PHE A 56 -9.93 -12.86 0.63
N CYS A 57 -10.85 -11.94 0.94
CA CYS A 57 -10.57 -10.50 0.98
C CYS A 57 -9.41 -10.19 1.95
N LYS A 58 -9.33 -10.92 3.08
CA LYS A 58 -8.25 -10.80 4.08
C LYS A 58 -6.84 -11.07 3.53
N TRP A 59 -6.73 -11.70 2.37
CA TRP A 59 -5.46 -11.97 1.70
C TRP A 59 -5.23 -11.09 0.48
N MET A 60 -6.23 -10.31 0.06
CA MET A 60 -6.20 -9.60 -1.22
C MET A 60 -5.18 -8.46 -1.25
N THR A 61 -4.95 -7.82 -0.11
CA THR A 61 -4.00 -6.71 0.06
C THR A 61 -2.56 -7.21 0.13
N PHE A 62 -2.32 -8.45 0.58
CA PHE A 62 -0.98 -8.99 0.84
C PHE A 62 -0.05 -8.96 -0.39
N PRO A 63 -0.45 -9.48 -1.57
CA PRO A 63 0.41 -9.43 -2.75
C PRO A 63 0.80 -8.01 -3.14
N ILE A 64 -0.12 -7.06 -2.99
CA ILE A 64 0.08 -5.66 -3.34
C ILE A 64 1.06 -5.00 -2.36
N GLU A 65 0.85 -5.19 -1.05
CA GLU A 65 1.74 -4.63 -0.03
C GLU A 65 3.15 -5.22 -0.12
N ILE A 66 3.27 -6.54 -0.31
CA ILE A 66 4.56 -7.21 -0.51
C ILE A 66 5.26 -6.65 -1.76
N PHE A 67 4.52 -6.48 -2.87
CA PHE A 67 5.07 -5.90 -4.09
C PHE A 67 5.59 -4.47 -3.85
N TYR A 68 4.84 -3.62 -3.14
CA TYR A 68 5.27 -2.26 -2.84
C TYR A 68 6.49 -2.21 -1.93
N ILE A 69 6.56 -3.06 -0.91
CA ILE A 69 7.73 -3.15 -0.01
C ILE A 69 8.98 -3.52 -0.81
N LEU A 70 8.92 -4.63 -1.56
CA LEU A 70 10.06 -5.13 -2.33
C LEU A 70 10.49 -4.13 -3.41
N SER A 71 9.53 -3.54 -4.12
CA SER A 71 9.80 -2.58 -5.19
C SER A 71 10.39 -1.28 -4.65
N SER A 72 9.88 -0.77 -3.53
CA SER A 72 10.39 0.45 -2.89
C SER A 72 11.84 0.27 -2.42
N ILE A 73 12.14 -0.85 -1.73
CA ILE A 73 13.50 -1.18 -1.30
C ILE A 73 14.45 -1.27 -2.51
N TYR A 74 14.02 -1.95 -3.57
CA TYR A 74 14.83 -2.10 -4.78
C TYR A 74 15.10 -0.75 -5.46
N LEU A 75 14.08 0.09 -5.64
CA LEU A 75 14.21 1.40 -6.29
C LEU A 75 15.05 2.37 -5.47
N LEU A 76 14.89 2.38 -4.14
CA LEU A 76 15.74 3.15 -3.23
C LEU A 76 17.21 2.72 -3.35
N LYS A 77 17.49 1.41 -3.41
CA LYS A 77 18.85 0.87 -3.58
C LYS A 77 19.46 1.19 -4.93
N LYS A 78 18.65 1.18 -6.01
CA LYS A 78 19.13 1.42 -7.38
C LYS A 78 19.23 2.89 -7.77
N ASN A 79 18.67 3.81 -6.98
CA ASN A 79 18.62 5.24 -7.28
C ASN A 79 18.09 5.55 -8.69
N LYS A 80 17.17 4.72 -9.20
CA LYS A 80 16.57 4.84 -10.54
C LYS A 80 15.09 4.52 -10.44
N PHE A 81 14.24 5.32 -11.12
CA PHE A 81 12.80 5.11 -11.19
C PHE A 81 12.45 3.94 -12.12
N GLY A 82 12.85 4.04 -13.39
CA GLY A 82 12.70 2.96 -14.38
C GLY A 82 11.27 2.43 -14.56
N LEU A 83 11.17 1.25 -15.18
CA LEU A 83 9.88 0.58 -15.43
C LEU A 83 9.16 0.16 -14.13
N LEU A 84 9.91 -0.24 -13.10
CA LEU A 84 9.33 -0.69 -11.85
C LEU A 84 8.64 0.45 -11.09
N GLY A 85 9.22 1.67 -11.11
CA GLY A 85 8.55 2.86 -10.57
C GLY A 85 7.25 3.18 -11.30
N TRP A 86 7.22 3.05 -12.63
CA TRP A 86 5.99 3.23 -13.41
C TRP A 86 4.95 2.17 -13.07
N GLY A 87 5.38 0.91 -12.92
CA GLY A 87 4.51 -0.18 -12.48
C GLY A 87 3.86 0.09 -11.12
N MET A 88 4.64 0.59 -10.15
CA MET A 88 4.09 0.98 -8.85
C MET A 88 3.02 2.07 -8.96
N ILE A 89 3.24 3.11 -9.77
CA ILE A 89 2.23 4.16 -9.97
C ILE A 89 0.96 3.59 -10.62
N ILE A 90 1.09 2.72 -11.61
CA ILE A 90 -0.08 2.15 -12.30
C ILE A 90 -0.93 1.32 -11.34
N ILE A 91 -0.31 0.53 -10.45
CA ILE A 91 -1.02 -0.32 -9.49
C ILE A 91 -1.70 0.51 -8.39
N ILE A 92 -1.19 1.71 -8.08
CA ILE A 92 -1.78 2.55 -7.01
C ILE A 92 -3.03 3.30 -7.47
N ILE A 93 -3.17 3.57 -8.78
CA ILE A 93 -4.29 4.34 -9.33
C ILE A 93 -5.66 3.69 -9.01
N PRO A 94 -5.89 2.39 -9.25
CA PRO A 94 -7.15 1.73 -8.89
C PRO A 94 -7.48 1.83 -7.40
N VAL A 95 -6.45 1.69 -6.55
CA VAL A 95 -6.61 1.83 -5.09
C VAL A 95 -7.01 3.26 -4.75
N LEU A 96 -6.33 4.26 -5.32
CA LEU A 96 -6.63 5.67 -5.09
C LEU A 96 -8.04 6.06 -5.55
N LEU A 97 -8.49 5.53 -6.69
CA LEU A 97 -9.84 5.77 -7.22
C LEU A 97 -10.92 5.20 -6.29
N GLN A 98 -10.70 4.01 -5.72
CA GLN A 98 -11.60 3.44 -4.70
C GLN A 98 -11.70 4.31 -3.45
N TYR A 99 -10.59 4.95 -3.03
CA TYR A 99 -10.59 5.89 -1.91
C TYR A 99 -11.26 7.23 -2.25
N LEU A 100 -11.14 7.74 -3.49
CA LEU A 100 -11.77 9.00 -3.92
C LEU A 100 -13.29 8.87 -4.02
N ASP A 101 -13.79 7.77 -4.58
CA ASP A 101 -15.23 7.47 -4.63
C ASP A 101 -15.88 7.40 -3.24
N PHE A 102 -15.05 7.18 -2.20
CA PHE A 102 -15.47 7.15 -0.81
C PHE A 102 -15.49 8.53 -0.13
N ILE A 103 -14.61 9.47 -0.50
CA ILE A 103 -14.59 10.83 0.07
C ILE A 103 -15.74 11.69 -0.47
N ILE A 104 -16.20 11.40 -1.68
CA ILE A 104 -17.23 12.18 -2.39
C ILE A 104 -18.67 11.72 -2.02
N LYS A 105 -18.81 10.63 -1.26
CA LYS A 105 -20.09 10.14 -0.72
C LYS A 105 -20.24 10.45 0.75
#